data_AF-A0A2J6T7S7-F1
#
_entry.id   AF-A0A2J6T7S7-F1
#
_cell.length_a   1.000
_cell.length_b   1.000
_cell.length_c   1.000
_cell.angle_alpha   90.00
_cell.angle_beta   90.00
_cell.angle_gamma   90.00
#
_symmetry.space_group_name_H-M   'P 1'
#
loop_
_entity.id
_entity.type
_entity.pdbx_description
1 polymer ?
#
loop_
_entity_poly.entity_id
_entity_poly.type
_entity_poly.pdbx_seq_one_letter_code
_entity_poly.pdbx_strand_id
1 'polypeptide(L)'
;MPPKIDLEPYKNEILSWVSEKHTIPEILSKIRGILQVECSLKTLKRALSDWGISRNRKNGSPEIERIKLRISELFAGNYNNDMILQVLSVEGMPLHRRQLARYRLDLGLIRRIIIEEREQKY
;
A
#
# COMPACT_ATOMS: atom_id res chain seq x y z
N MET A 1 32.23 3.33 8.33
CA MET A 1 30.99 2.82 7.72
C MET A 1 30.85 1.36 8.15
N PRO A 2 29.70 0.91 8.70
CA PRO A 2 29.53 -0.51 8.98
C PRO A 2 29.61 -1.31 7.67
N PRO A 3 30.15 -2.53 7.69
CA PRO A 3 30.32 -3.34 6.49
C PRO A 3 28.96 -3.55 5.80
N LYS A 4 28.93 -3.42 4.48
CA LYS A 4 27.77 -3.79 3.68
C LYS A 4 27.63 -5.31 3.76
N ILE A 5 26.71 -5.77 4.62
CA ILE A 5 26.27 -7.17 4.59
C ILE A 5 25.53 -7.40 3.29
N ASP A 6 26.01 -8.36 2.50
CA ASP A 6 25.33 -8.81 1.30
C ASP A 6 24.35 -9.92 1.66
N LEU A 7 23.06 -9.68 1.38
CA LEU A 7 21.98 -10.64 1.62
C LEU A 7 21.61 -11.41 0.35
N GLU A 8 22.21 -11.09 -0.81
CA GLU A 8 21.90 -11.74 -2.09
C GLU A 8 22.11 -13.27 -2.07
N PRO A 9 23.15 -13.83 -1.41
CA PRO A 9 23.32 -15.28 -1.34
C PRO A 9 22.17 -16.01 -0.62
N TYR A 10 21.48 -15.33 0.30
CA TYR A 10 20.43 -15.90 1.14
C TYR A 10 19.02 -15.55 0.66
N LYS A 11 18.92 -14.91 -0.51
CA LYS A 11 17.66 -14.41 -1.06
C LYS A 11 16.57 -15.48 -1.11
N ASN A 12 16.88 -16.68 -1.59
CA ASN A 12 15.86 -17.73 -1.75
C ASN A 12 15.25 -18.18 -0.42
N GLU A 13 16.06 -18.32 0.64
CA GLU A 13 15.56 -18.66 1.98
C GLU A 13 14.76 -17.51 2.61
N ILE A 14 15.23 -16.28 2.44
CA ILE A 14 14.51 -15.12 2.96
C ILE A 14 13.15 -14.98 2.26
N LEU A 15 13.10 -15.22 0.95
CA LEU A 15 11.85 -15.22 0.17
C LEU A 15 10.91 -16.35 0.59
N SER A 16 11.43 -17.55 0.92
CA SER A 16 10.59 -18.64 1.43
C SER A 16 9.94 -18.27 2.76
N TRP A 17 10.69 -17.69 3.70
CA TRP A 17 10.10 -17.24 4.98
C TRP A 17 9.09 -16.11 4.80
N VAL A 18 9.30 -15.22 3.83
CA VAL A 18 8.28 -14.22 3.48
C VAL A 18 7.02 -14.89 2.92
N SER A 19 7.15 -15.93 2.10
CA SER A 19 6.01 -16.68 1.57
C SER A 19 5.23 -17.44 2.66
N GLU A 20 5.94 -17.91 3.68
CA GLU A 20 5.40 -18.53 4.91
C GLU A 20 4.74 -17.53 5.85
N LYS A 21 4.65 -16.24 5.47
CA LYS A 21 4.06 -15.13 6.24
C LYS A 21 4.79 -14.80 7.55
N HIS A 22 6.08 -15.11 7.66
CA HIS A 22 6.87 -14.66 8.80
C HIS A 22 6.94 -13.14 8.88
N THR A 23 6.94 -12.62 10.12
CA THR A 23 7.10 -11.20 10.35
C THR A 23 8.55 -10.75 10.13
N ILE A 24 8.77 -9.47 9.83
CA ILE A 24 10.14 -8.94 9.64
C ILE A 24 11.05 -9.18 10.87
N PRO A 25 10.58 -9.02 12.13
CA PRO A 25 11.36 -9.40 13.31
C PRO A 25 11.70 -10.89 13.37
N GLU A 26 10.77 -11.79 13.02
CA GLU A 26 11.03 -13.23 12.98
C GLU A 26 12.08 -13.59 11.92
N ILE A 27 11.99 -12.98 10.75
CA ILE A 27 12.97 -13.18 9.68
C ILE A 27 14.36 -12.71 10.12
N LEU A 28 14.47 -11.58 10.84
CA LEU A 28 15.75 -11.14 11.41
C LEU A 28 16.32 -12.15 12.41
N SER A 29 15.48 -12.69 13.30
CA SER A 29 15.89 -13.72 14.25
C SER A 29 16.36 -14.99 13.54
N LYS A 30 15.67 -15.40 12.46
CA LYS A 30 16.06 -16.53 11.62
C LYS A 30 17.39 -16.29 10.89
N ILE A 31 17.59 -15.11 10.30
CA ILE A 31 18.86 -14.76 9.64
C ILE A 31 20.02 -14.81 10.65
N ARG A 32 19.82 -14.29 11.86
CA ARG A 32 20.85 -14.34 12.91
C ARG A 32 21.12 -15.75 13.43
N GLY A 33 20.09 -16.56 13.61
CA GLY A 33 20.22 -17.89 14.21
C GLY A 33 20.63 -18.99 13.22
N ILE A 34 20.04 -18.99 12.03
CA ILE A 34 20.23 -20.04 11.01
C ILE A 34 21.42 -19.71 10.13
N LEU A 35 21.44 -18.49 9.58
CA LEU A 35 22.46 -18.08 8.62
C LEU A 35 23.70 -17.50 9.29
N GLN A 36 23.65 -17.26 10.61
CA GLN A 36 24.71 -16.63 11.40
C GLN A 36 25.16 -15.27 10.85
N VAL A 37 24.27 -14.57 10.14
CA VAL A 37 24.53 -13.24 9.60
C VAL A 37 23.87 -12.20 10.49
N GLU A 38 24.64 -11.22 10.96
CA GLU A 38 24.06 -10.05 11.62
C GLU A 38 23.61 -9.05 10.56
N CYS A 39 22.29 -8.84 10.44
CA CYS A 39 21.74 -7.83 9.55
C CYS A 39 20.82 -6.87 10.31
N SER A 40 20.88 -5.59 9.94
CA SER A 40 19.98 -4.60 10.52
C SER A 40 18.60 -4.68 9.85
N LEU A 41 17.56 -4.27 10.57
CA LEU A 41 16.21 -4.14 10.01
C LEU A 41 16.17 -3.24 8.77
N LYS A 42 17.02 -2.20 8.72
CA LYS A 42 17.15 -1.31 7.57
C LYS A 42 17.74 -2.05 6.35
N THR A 43 18.76 -2.87 6.57
CA THR A 43 19.40 -3.70 5.53
C THR A 43 18.40 -4.69 4.95
N LEU A 44 17.69 -5.42 5.81
CA LEU A 44 16.68 -6.39 5.38
C LEU A 44 15.54 -5.72 4.61
N LYS A 45 15.01 -4.59 5.10
CA LYS A 45 13.97 -3.84 4.38
C LYS A 45 14.42 -3.38 3.00
N ARG A 46 15.67 -2.92 2.89
CA ARG A 46 16.24 -2.48 1.61
C ARG A 46 16.36 -3.66 0.65
N ALA A 47 16.97 -4.77 1.09
CA ALA A 47 17.08 -5.99 0.28
C ALA A 47 15.70 -6.50 -0.17
N LEU A 48 14.72 -6.57 0.75
CA LEU A 48 13.35 -6.95 0.40
C LEU A 48 12.73 -6.01 -0.62
N SER A 49 12.93 -4.69 -0.48
CA SER A 49 12.44 -3.71 -1.46
C SER A 49 13.12 -3.87 -2.82
N ASP A 50 14.44 -4.07 -2.84
CA ASP A 50 15.24 -4.30 -4.04
C ASP A 50 14.80 -5.60 -4.74
N TRP A 51 14.33 -6.60 -3.98
CA TRP A 51 13.73 -7.84 -4.49
C TRP A 51 12.23 -7.75 -4.80
N GLY A 52 11.63 -6.56 -4.78
CA GLY A 52 10.21 -6.34 -5.09
C GLY A 52 9.24 -6.74 -3.98
N ILE A 53 9.74 -7.10 -2.80
CA ILE A 53 8.94 -7.31 -1.57
C ILE A 53 8.85 -6.00 -0.80
N SER A 54 8.05 -5.08 -1.32
CA SER A 54 7.61 -3.91 -0.56
C SER A 54 6.42 -4.27 0.32
N ARG A 55 6.40 -3.79 1.58
CA ARG A 55 5.22 -3.86 2.47
C ARG A 55 3.95 -3.27 1.85
N ASN A 56 4.09 -2.49 0.77
CA ASN A 56 2.97 -1.94 0.02
C ASN A 56 2.34 -2.92 -0.98
N ARG A 57 2.51 -4.25 -0.83
CA ARG A 57 1.68 -5.25 -1.55
C ARG A 57 0.17 -5.04 -1.38
N LYS A 58 -0.28 -4.25 -0.40
CA LYS A 58 -1.66 -3.78 -0.33
C LYS A 58 -2.09 -3.03 -1.60
N ASN A 59 -1.24 -2.19 -2.20
CA ASN A 59 -1.65 -1.33 -3.31
C ASN A 59 -2.06 -2.06 -4.62
N GLY A 60 -1.81 -3.36 -4.71
CA GLY A 60 -2.24 -4.22 -5.83
C GLY A 60 -2.88 -5.53 -5.36
N SER A 61 -3.49 -5.57 -4.16
CA SER A 61 -4.34 -6.72 -3.83
C SER A 61 -5.62 -6.66 -4.66
N PRO A 62 -6.21 -7.81 -5.06
CA PRO A 62 -7.49 -7.85 -5.79
C PRO A 62 -8.61 -7.10 -5.05
N GLU A 63 -8.58 -7.13 -3.72
CA GLU A 63 -9.49 -6.37 -2.87
C GLU A 63 -9.34 -4.86 -3.04
N ILE A 64 -8.10 -4.34 -3.10
CA ILE A 64 -7.85 -2.91 -3.26
C ILE A 64 -8.15 -2.46 -4.69
N GLU A 65 -7.93 -3.31 -5.69
CA GLU A 65 -8.39 -3.05 -7.06
C GLU A 65 -9.91 -2.99 -7.14
N ARG A 66 -10.62 -3.91 -6.49
CA ARG A 66 -12.10 -3.90 -6.39
C ARG A 66 -12.60 -2.62 -5.71
N ILE A 67 -11.96 -2.20 -4.62
CA ILE A 67 -12.27 -0.95 -3.92
C ILE A 67 -12.05 0.26 -4.85
N LYS A 68 -10.91 0.31 -5.56
CA LYS A 68 -10.58 1.39 -6.50
C LYS A 68 -11.59 1.49 -7.64
N LEU A 69 -11.99 0.34 -8.22
CA LEU A 69 -13.02 0.28 -9.25
C LEU A 69 -14.34 0.85 -8.71
N ARG A 70 -14.76 0.41 -7.52
CA ARG A 70 -16.02 0.89 -6.91
C ARG A 70 -15.99 2.39 -6.60
N ILE A 71 -14.87 2.91 -6.12
CA ILE A 71 -14.67 4.36 -5.93
C ILE A 71 -14.85 5.10 -7.26
N SER A 72 -14.32 4.58 -8.36
CA SER A 72 -14.44 5.23 -9.67
C SER A 72 -15.89 5.28 -10.18
N GLU A 73 -16.66 4.20 -10.00
CA GLU A 73 -18.09 4.13 -10.36
C GLU A 73 -18.91 5.14 -9.56
N LEU A 74 -18.74 5.16 -8.23
CA LEU A 74 -19.47 6.09 -7.36
C LEU A 74 -19.07 7.54 -7.63
N PHE A 75 -17.79 7.79 -7.91
CA PHE A 75 -17.32 9.12 -8.25
C PHE A 75 -17.90 9.62 -9.58
N ALA A 76 -17.98 8.76 -10.60
CA ALA A 76 -18.63 9.05 -11.88
C ALA A 76 -20.15 9.31 -11.71
N GLY A 77 -20.79 8.65 -10.75
CA GLY A 77 -22.17 8.91 -10.34
C GLY A 77 -22.37 10.19 -9.51
N ASN A 78 -21.37 11.08 -9.41
CA ASN A 78 -21.40 12.34 -8.65
C ASN A 78 -21.57 12.21 -7.11
N TYR A 79 -21.37 11.02 -6.54
CA TYR A 79 -21.42 10.82 -5.09
C TYR A 79 -20.34 11.65 -4.39
N ASN A 80 -20.69 12.32 -3.30
CA ASN A 80 -19.71 13.04 -2.49
C ASN A 80 -18.86 12.07 -1.64
N ASN A 81 -17.79 12.56 -1.02
CA ASN A 81 -16.87 11.70 -0.27
C ASN A 81 -17.54 10.92 0.87
N ASP A 82 -18.47 11.55 1.60
CA ASP A 82 -19.12 10.91 2.73
C ASP A 82 -20.08 9.81 2.27
N MET A 83 -20.81 10.04 1.18
CA MET A 83 -21.66 9.03 0.55
C MET A 83 -20.83 7.85 0.02
N ILE A 84 -19.69 8.11 -0.62
CA ILE A 84 -18.78 7.05 -1.09
C ILE A 84 -18.32 6.18 0.08
N LEU A 85 -17.92 6.79 1.21
CA LEU A 85 -17.51 6.04 2.40
C LEU A 85 -18.65 5.22 3.00
N GLN A 86 -19.86 5.78 3.04
CA GLN A 86 -21.03 5.07 3.55
C GLN A 86 -21.37 3.85 2.69
N VAL A 87 -21.40 4.00 1.37
CA VAL A 87 -21.69 2.89 0.44
C VAL A 87 -20.63 1.80 0.57
N LEU A 88 -19.34 2.16 0.55
CA LEU A 88 -18.26 1.19 0.71
C LEU A 88 -18.31 0.47 2.06
N SER A 89 -18.69 1.17 3.13
CA SER A 89 -18.87 0.54 4.45
C SER A 89 -20.01 -0.48 4.46
N VAL A 90 -21.13 -0.17 3.80
CA VAL A 90 -22.29 -1.09 3.69
C VAL A 90 -21.94 -2.31 2.84
N GLU A 91 -21.11 -2.15 1.81
CA GLU A 91 -20.62 -3.22 0.94
C GLU A 91 -19.51 -4.09 1.59
N GLY A 92 -19.19 -3.87 2.87
CA GLY A 92 -18.16 -4.62 3.59
C GLY A 92 -16.72 -4.22 3.25
N MET A 93 -16.53 -3.05 2.63
CA MET A 93 -15.23 -2.49 2.23
C MET A 93 -14.93 -1.17 2.97
N PRO A 94 -14.89 -1.15 4.31
CA PRO A 94 -14.74 0.09 5.08
C PRO A 94 -13.42 0.79 4.76
N LEU A 95 -13.49 2.10 4.52
CA LEU A 95 -12.34 2.96 4.29
C LEU A 95 -12.32 4.16 5.23
N HIS A 96 -11.13 4.64 5.54
CA HIS A 96 -10.95 5.95 6.16
C HIS A 96 -10.92 7.06 5.10
N ARG A 97 -11.36 8.27 5.47
CA ARG A 97 -11.30 9.48 4.61
C ARG A 97 -9.93 9.70 3.94
N ARG A 98 -8.84 9.50 4.69
CA ARG A 98 -7.46 9.64 4.15
C ARG A 98 -7.15 8.59 3.06
N GLN A 99 -7.65 7.37 3.21
CA GLN A 99 -7.46 6.31 2.21
C GLN A 99 -8.26 6.61 0.95
N LEU A 100 -9.51 7.06 1.09
CA LEU A 100 -10.33 7.50 -0.04
C LEU A 100 -9.65 8.63 -0.82
N ALA A 101 -9.16 9.67 -0.12
CA ALA A 101 -8.45 10.78 -0.76
C ALA A 101 -7.23 10.30 -1.56
N ARG A 102 -6.43 9.40 -0.98
CA ARG A 102 -5.27 8.81 -1.66
C ARG A 102 -5.69 8.01 -2.90
N TYR A 103 -6.68 7.11 -2.78
CA TYR A 103 -7.13 6.31 -3.92
C TYR A 103 -7.74 7.16 -5.04
N ARG A 104 -8.45 8.24 -4.70
CA ARG A 104 -8.94 9.20 -5.68
C ARG A 104 -7.79 9.88 -6.43
N LEU A 105 -6.71 10.28 -5.73
CA LEU A 105 -5.52 10.83 -6.36
C LEU A 105 -4.81 9.80 -7.27
N ASP A 106 -4.63 8.58 -6.78
CA ASP A 106 -4.03 7.48 -7.55
C ASP A 106 -4.82 7.19 -8.85
N LEU A 107 -6.14 7.39 -8.82
CA LEU A 107 -7.05 7.19 -9.96
C LEU A 107 -7.26 8.45 -10.81
N GLY A 108 -6.65 9.59 -10.46
CA GLY A 108 -6.86 10.87 -11.16
C GLY A 108 -8.26 11.47 -11.00
N LEU A 109 -9.03 11.04 -10.00
CA LEU A 109 -10.43 11.43 -9.75
C LEU A 109 -10.52 12.78 -9.03
N ILE A 110 -10.22 13.86 -9.76
CA ILE A 110 -10.24 15.24 -9.27
C ILE A 110 -11.47 15.94 -9.86
N ARG A 111 -12.32 16.52 -9.01
CA ARG A 111 -13.37 17.43 -9.49
C ARG A 111 -12.67 18.75 -9.84
N ARG A 112 -12.62 19.10 -11.11
CA ARG A 112 -12.28 20.46 -11.50
C ARG A 112 -13.46 21.34 -11.06
N ILE A 113 -13.23 22.25 -10.14
CA ILE A 113 -14.17 23.34 -9.90
C ILE A 113 -14.06 24.21 -11.15
N ILE A 114 -15.04 24.12 -12.05
CA ILE A 114 -15.18 25.11 -13.10
C ILE A 114 -15.61 26.39 -12.38
N ILE A 115 -14.75 27.42 -12.44
CA ILE A 115 -14.90 28.71 -11.76
C ILE A 115 -15.94 29.56 -12.54
N GLU A 116 -17.07 28.99 -12.92
CA GLU A 116 -18.17 29.73 -13.59
C GLU A 116 -19.31 30.07 -12.62
N GLU A 117 -19.38 29.46 -11.44
CA GLU A 117 -20.43 29.77 -10.44
C GLU A 117 -20.08 30.95 -9.50
N ARG A 118 -18.96 31.65 -9.72
CA ARG A 118 -18.57 32.82 -8.90
C ARG A 118 -19.06 34.18 -9.43
N GLU A 119 -19.64 34.24 -10.63
CA GLU A 119 -20.05 35.50 -11.28
C GLU A 119 -21.57 35.74 -11.38
N GLN A 120 -22.41 35.06 -10.59
CA GLN A 120 -23.85 35.43 -10.47
C GLN A 120 -24.21 36.03 -9.11
N LYS A 121 -23.29 36.80 -8.53
CA LYS A 121 -23.57 37.57 -7.32
C LYS A 121 -22.90 38.93 -7.31
N TYR A 122 -23.21 39.73 -8.33
CA TYR A 122 -23.07 41.19 -8.30
C TYR A 122 -24.26 41.82 -9.00
#